data_AF-A0ABD4RUR1-F1
#
_entry.id   AF-A0ABD4RUR1-F1
#
_cell.length_a   1.000
_cell.length_b   1.000
_cell.length_c   1.000
_cell.angle_alpha   90.00
_cell.angle_beta   90.00
_cell.angle_gamma   90.00
#
_symmetry.space_group_name_H-M   'P 1'
#
loop_
_entity.id
_entity.type
_entity.pdbx_description
1 polymer ?
#
loop_
_entity_poly.entity_id
_entity_poly.type
_entity_poly.pdbx_seq_one_letter_code
_entity_poly.pdbx_strand_id
1 'polypeptide(L)'
;MSKKRKLKKKAAILIGVVVFFIIYFISFKIGLNMEKDKSEVPKKVETETEDNRSLMTQIKEKKKIYVSDKNVENIKIEEDMWNEIKFFFSEFKKVRNTTSYEAIYEGYSDDGIKFSTDLNFFRVYTVNKEEYYKVPIDSKNSFKKLLDESIYTSFDLLSHYKDWKEVTITYGKETKKVHKWKFDDLAHKMISKRVVGKVQPEKSKERSDYNFSINIKGENFAVKVDTMGKDYVKVTSKKTVSYYEVHTSLFDYLKNEIFEIGKK
;
A
#
# COMPACT_ATOMS: atom_id res chain seq x y z
N MET A 1 -57.04 -53.94 9.73
CA MET A 1 -56.70 -52.74 8.93
C MET A 1 -55.93 -51.80 9.84
N SER A 2 -54.74 -51.24 9.58
CA SER A 2 -54.16 -50.59 8.39
C SER A 2 -52.62 -50.79 8.40
N LYS A 3 -52.01 -51.14 7.25
CA LYS A 3 -50.55 -51.27 7.10
C LYS A 3 -49.91 -49.88 7.01
N LYS A 4 -49.15 -49.46 8.03
CA LYS A 4 -48.30 -48.25 7.97
C LYS A 4 -47.28 -48.38 6.83
N ARG A 5 -47.42 -47.57 5.77
CA ARG A 5 -46.45 -47.49 4.67
C ARG A 5 -45.17 -46.81 5.17
N LYS A 6 -44.04 -47.53 5.14
CA LYS A 6 -42.70 -46.96 5.44
C LYS A 6 -42.27 -46.02 4.31
N LEU A 7 -41.83 -44.81 4.66
CA LEU A 7 -41.33 -43.82 3.71
C LEU A 7 -40.07 -44.36 2.99
N LYS A 8 -40.01 -44.24 1.66
CA LYS A 8 -38.83 -44.66 0.89
C LYS A 8 -37.66 -43.72 1.19
N LYS A 9 -36.45 -44.27 1.44
CA LYS A 9 -35.24 -43.50 1.81
C LYS A 9 -34.97 -42.29 0.89
N LYS A 10 -35.22 -42.42 -0.43
CA LYS A 10 -35.06 -41.32 -1.39
C LYS A 10 -36.04 -40.14 -1.14
N ALA A 11 -37.26 -40.42 -0.70
CA ALA A 11 -38.23 -39.39 -0.33
C ALA A 11 -37.84 -38.69 0.97
N ALA A 12 -37.27 -39.42 1.94
CA ALA A 12 -36.76 -38.84 3.19
C ALA A 12 -35.57 -37.89 2.92
N ILE A 13 -34.66 -38.26 2.01
CA ILE A 13 -33.54 -37.41 1.60
C ILE A 13 -34.05 -36.15 0.90
N LEU A 14 -35.00 -36.27 -0.03
CA LEU A 14 -35.58 -35.13 -0.74
C LEU A 14 -36.26 -34.15 0.24
N ILE A 15 -37.03 -34.68 1.20
CA ILE A 15 -37.66 -33.88 2.25
C ILE A 15 -36.59 -33.19 3.11
N GLY A 16 -35.50 -33.89 3.46
CA GLY A 16 -34.39 -33.31 4.20
C GLY A 16 -33.73 -32.13 3.49
N VAL A 17 -33.50 -32.24 2.17
CA VAL A 17 -32.95 -31.14 1.36
C VAL A 17 -33.91 -29.96 1.30
N VAL A 18 -35.20 -30.20 1.10
CA VAL A 18 -36.21 -29.13 1.06
C VAL A 18 -36.30 -28.42 2.43
N VAL A 19 -36.30 -29.16 3.53
CA VAL A 19 -36.31 -28.60 4.88
C VAL A 19 -35.04 -27.80 5.16
N PHE A 20 -33.87 -28.26 4.70
CA PHE A 20 -32.62 -27.52 4.82
C PHE A 20 -32.69 -26.15 4.12
N PHE A 21 -33.21 -26.09 2.89
CA PHE A 21 -33.37 -24.82 2.18
C PHE A 21 -34.39 -23.90 2.83
N ILE A 22 -35.50 -24.43 3.37
CA ILE A 22 -36.49 -23.64 4.10
C ILE A 22 -35.85 -23.01 5.35
N ILE A 23 -35.12 -23.79 6.14
CA ILE A 23 -34.42 -23.29 7.33
C ILE A 23 -33.35 -22.28 6.94
N TYR A 24 -32.58 -22.53 5.88
CA TYR A 24 -31.58 -21.61 5.36
C TYR A 24 -32.21 -20.26 4.97
N PHE A 25 -33.32 -20.27 4.22
CA PHE A 25 -34.00 -19.03 3.82
C PHE A 25 -34.61 -18.28 5.01
N ILE A 26 -35.16 -18.99 6.00
CA ILE A 26 -35.68 -18.36 7.24
C ILE A 26 -34.52 -17.71 8.01
N SER A 27 -33.42 -18.44 8.23
CA SER A 27 -32.23 -17.93 8.92
C SER A 27 -31.59 -16.77 8.16
N PHE A 28 -31.55 -16.82 6.83
CA PHE A 28 -31.05 -15.73 5.98
C PHE A 28 -31.93 -14.48 6.08
N LYS A 29 -33.26 -14.64 6.11
CA LYS A 29 -34.20 -13.52 6.26
C LYS A 29 -34.14 -12.92 7.66
N ILE A 30 -33.96 -13.74 8.70
CA ILE A 30 -33.72 -13.28 10.08
C ILE A 30 -32.37 -12.57 10.16
N GLY A 31 -31.31 -13.09 9.53
CA GLY A 31 -30.01 -12.45 9.45
C GLY A 31 -30.06 -11.08 8.77
N LEU A 32 -30.76 -10.96 7.64
CA LEU A 32 -31.02 -9.69 6.95
C LEU A 32 -31.81 -8.70 7.82
N ASN A 33 -32.79 -9.17 8.59
CA ASN A 33 -33.55 -8.32 9.48
C ASN A 33 -32.75 -7.94 10.74
N MET A 34 -31.86 -8.81 11.25
CA MET A 34 -30.91 -8.46 12.31
C MET A 34 -29.83 -7.47 11.83
N GLU A 35 -29.54 -7.44 10.53
CA GLU A 35 -28.69 -6.41 9.92
C GLU A 35 -29.41 -5.07 9.77
N LYS A 36 -30.75 -5.07 9.60
CA LYS A 36 -31.60 -3.87 9.63
C LYS A 36 -31.91 -3.36 11.04
N ASP A 37 -32.01 -4.25 12.03
CA ASP A 37 -32.24 -3.93 13.45
C ASP A 37 -30.94 -3.76 14.26
N LYS A 38 -29.76 -3.95 13.64
CA LYS A 38 -28.60 -3.15 14.01
C LYS A 38 -28.93 -1.74 13.57
N SER A 39 -29.71 -1.07 14.41
CA SER A 39 -29.83 0.37 14.46
C SER A 39 -28.50 0.94 14.00
N GLU A 40 -28.56 1.58 12.84
CA GLU A 40 -27.98 2.89 12.68
C GLU A 40 -28.29 3.64 13.98
N VAL A 41 -27.45 3.45 15.00
CA VAL A 41 -26.95 4.60 15.73
C VAL A 41 -26.62 5.52 14.58
N PRO A 42 -27.32 6.66 14.42
CA PRO A 42 -26.74 7.65 13.56
C PRO A 42 -25.39 7.83 14.21
N LYS A 43 -24.32 7.30 13.57
CA LYS A 43 -23.04 7.98 13.62
C LYS A 43 -23.51 9.39 13.45
N LYS A 44 -23.37 10.20 14.50
CA LYS A 44 -23.42 11.63 14.32
C LYS A 44 -22.57 11.78 13.08
N VAL A 45 -23.24 12.09 11.96
CA VAL A 45 -22.59 12.86 10.94
C VAL A 45 -22.20 14.02 11.81
N GLU A 46 -20.96 13.98 12.29
CA GLU A 46 -20.27 15.19 12.68
C GLU A 46 -20.60 16.04 11.48
N THR A 47 -21.56 16.95 11.65
CA THR A 47 -21.75 18.08 10.76
C THR A 47 -20.32 18.47 10.50
N GLU A 48 -19.82 18.14 9.30
CA GLU A 48 -18.45 18.43 8.92
C GLU A 48 -18.37 19.91 9.22
N THR A 49 -17.71 20.27 10.31
CA THR A 49 -17.51 21.65 10.64
C THR A 49 -16.73 22.13 9.44
N GLU A 50 -17.41 22.92 8.60
CA GLU A 50 -16.90 23.28 7.29
C GLU A 50 -15.51 23.86 7.54
N ASP A 51 -14.48 23.10 7.17
CA ASP A 51 -13.12 23.47 7.54
C ASP A 51 -12.75 24.66 6.66
N ASN A 52 -12.92 25.84 7.24
CA ASN A 52 -12.75 27.12 6.57
C ASN A 52 -11.29 27.40 6.18
N ARG A 53 -10.35 26.54 6.58
CA ARG A 53 -8.94 26.65 6.17
C ARG A 53 -8.78 26.32 4.68
N SER A 54 -7.66 26.74 4.10
CA SER A 54 -7.35 26.38 2.71
C SER A 54 -7.20 24.87 2.55
N LEU A 55 -7.56 24.32 1.39
CA LEU A 55 -7.38 22.89 1.11
C LEU A 55 -5.90 22.50 1.20
N MET A 56 -5.00 23.43 0.85
CA MET A 56 -3.56 23.26 1.07
C MET A 56 -3.20 23.07 2.55
N THR A 57 -3.82 23.81 3.45
CA THR A 57 -3.61 23.62 4.91
C THR A 57 -4.14 22.25 5.34
N GLN A 58 -5.32 21.89 4.86
CA GLN A 58 -5.96 20.63 5.24
C GLN A 58 -5.17 19.41 4.76
N ILE A 59 -4.69 19.39 3.50
CA ILE A 59 -3.89 18.27 2.98
C ILE A 59 -2.55 18.15 3.74
N LYS A 60 -1.92 19.26 4.14
CA LYS A 60 -0.67 19.25 4.93
C LYS A 60 -0.80 18.53 6.27
N GLU A 61 -1.98 18.56 6.89
CA GLU A 61 -2.20 17.94 8.19
C GLU A 61 -2.47 16.44 8.10
N LYS A 62 -2.71 15.92 6.89
CA LYS A 62 -2.93 14.49 6.69
C LYS A 62 -1.65 13.72 6.95
N LYS A 63 -1.79 12.57 7.60
CA LYS A 63 -0.70 11.63 7.89
C LYS A 63 -0.65 10.48 6.90
N LYS A 64 -1.81 10.06 6.41
CA LYS A 64 -1.94 8.97 5.44
C LYS A 64 -2.28 9.57 4.09
N ILE A 65 -1.37 9.36 3.14
CA ILE A 65 -1.55 9.79 1.76
C ILE A 65 -1.22 8.62 0.86
N TYR A 66 -2.06 8.45 -0.15
CA TYR A 66 -1.87 7.52 -1.25
C TYR A 66 -1.53 8.33 -2.48
N VAL A 67 -0.53 7.88 -3.24
CA VAL A 67 -0.04 8.54 -4.45
C VAL A 67 0.00 7.53 -5.58
N SER A 68 -0.36 8.00 -6.76
CA SER A 68 -0.38 7.25 -8.00
C SER A 68 0.37 8.01 -9.08
N ASP A 69 0.96 7.28 -10.00
CA ASP A 69 1.39 7.80 -11.30
C ASP A 69 0.81 6.92 -12.41
N LYS A 70 1.20 7.16 -13.66
CA LYS A 70 0.72 6.37 -14.81
C LYS A 70 1.07 4.88 -14.77
N ASN A 71 1.99 4.44 -13.90
CA ASN A 71 2.53 3.08 -13.88
C ASN A 71 2.04 2.29 -12.66
N VAL A 72 1.91 2.96 -11.51
CA VAL A 72 1.49 2.35 -10.25
C VAL A 72 0.42 3.19 -9.56
N GLU A 73 -0.57 2.50 -9.02
CA GLU A 73 -1.75 3.12 -8.42
C GLU A 73 -1.81 2.84 -6.93
N ASN A 74 -2.39 3.79 -6.20
CA ASN A 74 -2.75 3.65 -4.79
C ASN A 74 -1.59 3.23 -3.88
N ILE A 75 -0.43 3.89 -4.03
CA ILE A 75 0.73 3.61 -3.18
C ILE A 75 0.68 4.52 -1.96
N LYS A 76 0.53 3.93 -0.79
CA LYS A 76 0.70 4.63 0.48
C LYS A 76 2.15 5.08 0.63
N ILE A 77 2.37 6.37 0.78
CA ILE A 77 3.70 6.92 1.01
C ILE A 77 4.01 7.03 2.51
N GLU A 78 5.29 6.97 2.83
CA GLU A 78 5.72 7.00 4.22
C GLU A 78 5.59 8.39 4.83
N GLU A 79 5.25 8.45 6.13
CA GLU A 79 4.96 9.73 6.81
C GLU A 79 6.14 10.70 6.73
N ASP A 80 7.37 10.22 6.87
CA ASP A 80 8.58 11.05 6.76
C ASP A 80 8.74 11.65 5.35
N MET A 81 8.51 10.85 4.29
CA MET A 81 8.55 11.33 2.91
C MET A 81 7.42 12.31 2.62
N TRP A 82 6.23 12.07 3.16
CA TRP A 82 5.13 13.02 3.05
C TRP A 82 5.43 14.34 3.76
N ASN A 83 6.07 14.29 4.93
CA ASN A 83 6.52 15.49 5.64
C ASN A 83 7.54 16.28 4.81
N GLU A 84 8.45 15.60 4.10
CA GLU A 84 9.36 16.25 3.16
C GLU A 84 8.60 16.92 1.99
N ILE A 85 7.59 16.23 1.43
CA ILE A 85 6.76 16.78 0.35
C ILE A 85 6.03 18.06 0.79
N LYS A 86 5.53 18.11 2.02
CA LYS A 86 4.81 19.28 2.56
C LYS A 86 5.67 20.55 2.58
N PHE A 87 7.00 20.44 2.66
CA PHE A 87 7.87 21.63 2.64
C PHE A 87 7.76 22.39 1.32
N PHE A 88 7.63 21.69 0.19
CA PHE A 88 7.46 22.32 -1.14
C PHE A 88 6.22 23.20 -1.20
N PHE A 89 5.16 22.80 -0.52
CA PHE A 89 3.89 23.52 -0.53
C PHE A 89 3.97 24.91 0.13
N SER A 90 5.05 25.23 0.85
CA SER A 90 5.26 26.58 1.38
C SER A 90 5.65 27.59 0.29
N GLU A 91 6.25 27.12 -0.81
CA GLU A 91 6.72 27.95 -1.92
C GLU A 91 5.67 28.11 -3.03
N PHE A 92 4.61 27.30 -2.96
CA PHE A 92 3.56 27.22 -3.97
C PHE A 92 2.66 28.46 -3.90
N LYS A 93 2.44 29.11 -5.05
CA LYS A 93 1.63 30.34 -5.13
C LYS A 93 0.22 30.03 -5.63
N LYS A 94 -0.81 30.35 -4.84
CA LYS A 94 -2.21 30.16 -5.24
C LYS A 94 -2.53 30.95 -6.52
N VAL A 95 -3.20 30.32 -7.46
CA VAL A 95 -3.68 30.91 -8.73
C VAL A 95 -5.18 30.65 -8.90
N ARG A 96 -5.85 31.43 -9.76
CA ARG A 96 -7.31 31.33 -9.96
C ARG A 96 -7.71 30.05 -10.70
N ASN A 97 -7.03 29.74 -11.79
CA ASN A 97 -7.27 28.59 -12.65
C ASN A 97 -6.03 28.27 -13.50
N THR A 98 -6.12 27.21 -14.29
CA THR A 98 -5.11 26.80 -15.28
C THR A 98 -5.79 26.60 -16.63
N THR A 99 -5.11 26.93 -17.73
CA THR A 99 -5.67 26.81 -19.09
C THR A 99 -5.39 25.45 -19.74
N SER A 100 -4.35 24.75 -19.30
CA SER A 100 -3.99 23.40 -19.72
C SER A 100 -3.42 22.68 -18.51
N TYR A 101 -3.98 21.52 -18.19
CA TYR A 101 -3.62 20.75 -17.00
C TYR A 101 -3.91 19.28 -17.24
N GLU A 102 -2.86 18.46 -17.21
CA GLU A 102 -2.96 17.01 -17.30
C GLU A 102 -2.13 16.41 -16.16
N ALA A 103 -2.79 15.76 -15.22
CA ALA A 103 -2.14 15.22 -14.05
C ALA A 103 -1.18 14.09 -14.42
N ILE A 104 0.06 14.17 -13.93
CA ILE A 104 1.04 13.09 -14.04
C ILE A 104 1.21 12.33 -12.72
N TYR A 105 0.88 12.99 -11.61
CA TYR A 105 0.72 12.37 -10.30
C TYR A 105 -0.64 12.75 -9.74
N GLU A 106 -1.27 11.78 -9.08
CA GLU A 106 -2.51 11.97 -8.35
C GLU A 106 -2.35 11.39 -6.95
N GLY A 107 -3.07 11.94 -5.98
CA GLY A 107 -3.06 11.39 -4.65
C GLY A 107 -4.27 11.78 -3.84
N TYR A 108 -4.47 11.08 -2.75
CA TYR A 108 -5.61 11.29 -1.87
C TYR A 108 -5.30 10.91 -0.43
N SER A 109 -6.08 11.50 0.47
CA SER A 109 -6.11 11.20 1.90
C SER A 109 -7.29 10.29 2.23
N ASP A 110 -7.23 9.64 3.39
CA ASP A 110 -8.25 8.71 3.87
C ASP A 110 -9.62 9.35 4.12
N ASP A 111 -9.68 10.67 4.27
CA ASP A 111 -10.92 11.45 4.42
C ASP A 111 -11.34 12.20 3.15
N GLY A 112 -10.76 11.86 2.00
CA GLY A 112 -11.29 12.26 0.69
C GLY A 112 -10.77 13.58 0.13
N ILE A 113 -9.81 14.25 0.78
CA ILE A 113 -9.07 15.35 0.14
C ILE A 113 -8.11 14.75 -0.89
N LYS A 114 -8.20 15.23 -2.12
CA LYS A 114 -7.39 14.79 -3.25
C LYS A 114 -6.40 15.87 -3.65
N PHE A 115 -5.31 15.45 -4.26
CA PHE A 115 -4.41 16.34 -4.98
C PHE A 115 -4.03 15.73 -6.32
N SER A 116 -3.58 16.56 -7.23
CA SER A 116 -2.98 16.13 -8.48
C SER A 116 -1.98 17.17 -8.96
N THR A 117 -0.99 16.77 -9.77
CA THR A 117 0.01 17.70 -10.29
C THR A 117 0.55 17.26 -11.64
N ASP A 118 0.80 18.24 -12.51
CA ASP A 118 1.56 18.13 -13.77
C ASP A 118 3.01 18.66 -13.60
N LEU A 119 3.41 18.95 -12.36
CA LEU A 119 4.64 19.64 -11.93
C LEU A 119 4.72 21.13 -12.27
N ASN A 120 3.80 21.69 -13.06
CA ASN A 120 3.67 23.14 -13.25
C ASN A 120 2.66 23.73 -12.27
N PHE A 121 1.58 22.99 -12.03
CA PHE A 121 0.49 23.32 -11.16
C PHE A 121 0.17 22.15 -10.24
N PHE A 122 -0.02 22.46 -8.97
CA PHE A 122 -0.52 21.56 -7.95
C PHE A 122 -1.97 21.91 -7.66
N ARG A 123 -2.87 20.96 -7.86
CA ARG A 123 -4.30 21.09 -7.58
C ARG A 123 -4.61 20.33 -6.30
N VAL A 124 -5.33 20.95 -5.38
CA VAL A 124 -5.92 20.28 -4.21
C VAL A 124 -7.42 20.45 -4.30
N TYR A 125 -8.17 19.36 -4.15
CA TYR A 125 -9.60 19.39 -4.40
C TYR A 125 -10.37 18.38 -3.56
N THR A 126 -11.63 18.72 -3.31
CA THR A 126 -12.69 17.85 -2.79
C THR A 126 -13.80 17.78 -3.84
N VAL A 127 -14.95 17.19 -3.49
CA VAL A 127 -16.13 17.22 -4.37
C VAL A 127 -16.65 18.65 -4.56
N ASN A 128 -16.49 19.53 -3.57
CA ASN A 128 -17.15 20.84 -3.52
C ASN A 128 -16.22 22.01 -3.86
N LYS A 129 -14.90 21.82 -3.74
CA LYS A 129 -13.92 22.90 -3.82
C LYS A 129 -12.64 22.43 -4.48
N GLU A 130 -12.03 23.30 -5.27
CA GLU A 130 -10.70 23.09 -5.82
C GLU A 130 -9.84 24.34 -5.67
N GLU A 131 -8.55 24.13 -5.45
CA GLU A 131 -7.55 25.18 -5.33
C GLU A 131 -6.33 24.81 -6.18
N TYR A 132 -5.85 25.78 -6.97
CA TYR A 132 -4.69 25.62 -7.83
C TYR A 132 -3.52 26.42 -7.32
N TYR A 133 -2.32 25.84 -7.43
CA TYR A 133 -1.09 26.45 -6.99
C TYR A 133 0.00 26.29 -8.05
N LYS A 134 0.71 27.37 -8.37
CA LYS A 134 1.86 27.33 -9.26
C LYS A 134 3.08 26.77 -8.52
N VAL A 135 3.70 25.75 -9.11
CA VAL A 135 4.95 25.15 -8.63
C VAL A 135 6.14 25.99 -9.13
N PRO A 136 7.03 26.47 -8.25
CA PRO A 136 8.25 27.16 -8.63
C PRO A 136 9.13 26.34 -9.58
N ILE A 137 9.76 26.98 -10.57
CA ILE A 137 10.52 26.30 -11.64
C ILE A 137 11.74 25.55 -11.07
N ASP A 138 12.43 26.19 -10.14
CA ASP A 138 13.57 25.68 -9.37
C ASP A 138 13.22 24.46 -8.52
N SER A 139 12.01 24.40 -7.98
CA SER A 139 11.57 23.30 -7.10
C SER A 139 11.04 22.07 -7.85
N LYS A 140 10.72 22.18 -9.15
CA LYS A 140 10.07 21.09 -9.93
C LYS A 140 10.84 19.77 -9.91
N ASN A 141 12.16 19.83 -10.12
CA ASN A 141 12.99 18.64 -10.21
C ASN A 141 13.09 17.91 -8.87
N SER A 142 13.29 18.67 -7.79
CA SER A 142 13.36 18.13 -6.44
C SER A 142 12.02 17.57 -5.99
N PHE A 143 10.92 18.27 -6.28
CA PHE A 143 9.56 17.81 -5.99
C PHE A 143 9.23 16.52 -6.74
N LYS A 144 9.52 16.46 -8.04
CA LYS A 144 9.34 15.25 -8.86
C LYS A 144 10.17 14.08 -8.30
N LYS A 145 11.44 14.33 -7.97
CA LYS A 145 12.32 13.28 -7.43
C LYS A 145 11.74 12.70 -6.14
N LEU A 146 11.22 13.55 -5.25
CA LEU A 146 10.65 13.10 -3.99
C LEU A 146 9.33 12.33 -4.19
N LEU A 147 8.48 12.75 -5.13
CA LEU A 147 7.29 11.98 -5.52
C LEU A 147 7.67 10.60 -6.08
N ASP A 148 8.61 10.55 -7.04
CA ASP A 148 9.11 9.28 -7.59
C ASP A 148 9.72 8.40 -6.49
N GLU A 149 10.50 8.97 -5.58
CA GLU A 149 11.08 8.23 -4.46
C GLU A 149 9.99 7.68 -3.57
N SER A 150 9.03 8.51 -3.15
CA SER A 150 7.93 8.11 -2.27
C SER A 150 7.06 6.99 -2.83
N ILE A 151 6.89 6.92 -4.16
CA ILE A 151 6.12 5.87 -4.82
C ILE A 151 6.98 4.61 -4.97
N TYR A 152 8.16 4.73 -5.57
CA TYR A 152 8.91 3.58 -6.09
C TYR A 152 9.84 2.91 -5.07
N THR A 153 10.02 3.49 -3.89
CA THR A 153 10.76 2.87 -2.79
C THR A 153 9.90 2.60 -1.56
N SER A 154 8.60 2.90 -1.60
CA SER A 154 7.66 2.65 -0.50
C SER A 154 7.51 1.15 -0.21
N PHE A 155 7.33 0.82 1.07
CA PHE A 155 7.03 -0.55 1.48
C PHE A 155 5.62 -0.99 1.08
N ASP A 156 4.71 -0.05 0.83
CA ASP A 156 3.38 -0.36 0.32
C ASP A 156 3.47 -0.97 -1.08
N LEU A 157 4.30 -0.39 -1.97
CA LEU A 157 4.60 -0.98 -3.28
C LEU A 157 5.26 -2.36 -3.15
N LEU A 158 6.16 -2.54 -2.17
CA LEU A 158 6.76 -3.85 -1.88
C LEU A 158 5.75 -4.84 -1.30
N SER A 159 4.61 -4.40 -0.77
CA SER A 159 3.60 -5.30 -0.22
C SER A 159 2.60 -5.79 -1.29
N HIS A 160 2.56 -5.16 -2.47
CA HIS A 160 1.68 -5.50 -3.59
C HIS A 160 2.16 -6.75 -4.36
N TYR A 161 2.32 -7.86 -3.63
CA TYR A 161 2.86 -9.11 -4.16
C TYR A 161 2.02 -9.74 -5.28
N LYS A 162 0.75 -9.36 -5.38
CA LYS A 162 -0.16 -9.80 -6.45
C LYS A 162 0.26 -9.27 -7.83
N ASP A 163 0.94 -8.12 -7.86
CA ASP A 163 1.40 -7.49 -9.10
C ASP A 163 2.80 -7.97 -9.51
N TRP A 164 3.46 -8.77 -8.66
CA TRP A 164 4.76 -9.33 -8.95
C TRP A 164 4.68 -10.39 -10.06
N LYS A 165 5.57 -10.27 -11.04
CA LYS A 165 5.74 -11.23 -12.13
C LYS A 165 6.89 -12.18 -11.87
N GLU A 166 8.00 -11.66 -11.37
CA GLU A 166 9.22 -12.42 -11.08
C GLU A 166 9.93 -11.87 -9.85
N VAL A 167 10.39 -12.79 -9.00
CA VAL A 167 11.25 -12.46 -7.86
C VAL A 167 12.47 -13.38 -7.86
N THR A 168 13.66 -12.79 -7.77
CA THR A 168 14.92 -13.51 -7.59
C THR A 168 15.65 -12.97 -6.37
N ILE A 169 16.29 -13.87 -5.63
CA ILE A 169 17.09 -13.53 -4.46
C ILE A 169 18.50 -14.02 -4.69
N THR A 170 19.48 -13.13 -4.53
CA THR A 170 20.89 -13.40 -4.73
C THR A 170 21.66 -13.29 -3.42
N TYR A 171 22.57 -14.24 -3.19
CA TYR A 171 23.56 -14.22 -2.11
C TYR A 171 24.88 -14.75 -2.64
N GLY A 172 25.95 -13.95 -2.56
CA GLY A 172 27.24 -14.28 -3.15
C GLY A 172 27.11 -14.57 -4.66
N LYS A 173 27.43 -15.81 -5.07
CA LYS A 173 27.30 -16.27 -6.46
C LYS A 173 25.99 -17.01 -6.75
N GLU A 174 25.20 -17.30 -5.72
CA GLU A 174 23.99 -18.09 -5.84
C GLU A 174 22.78 -17.17 -6.06
N THR A 175 21.89 -17.55 -6.98
CA THR A 175 20.62 -16.86 -7.21
C THR A 175 19.49 -17.87 -7.22
N LYS A 176 18.50 -17.66 -6.34
CA LYS A 176 17.30 -18.49 -6.24
C LYS A 176 16.10 -17.71 -6.78
N LYS A 177 15.30 -18.38 -7.61
CA LYS A 177 14.01 -17.84 -8.06
C LYS A 177 12.94 -18.20 -7.03
N VAL A 178 12.16 -17.21 -6.59
CA VAL A 178 11.05 -17.44 -5.66
C VAL A 178 9.84 -17.90 -6.46
N HIS A 179 9.20 -18.97 -6.02
CA HIS A 179 7.96 -19.44 -6.63
C HIS A 179 6.80 -18.50 -6.29
N LYS A 180 5.85 -18.31 -7.21
CA LYS A 180 4.71 -17.39 -7.03
C LYS A 180 3.90 -17.63 -5.76
N TRP A 181 3.73 -18.88 -5.35
CA TRP A 181 3.00 -19.24 -4.13
C TRP A 181 3.74 -18.86 -2.83
N LYS A 182 5.00 -18.40 -2.92
CA LYS A 182 5.81 -17.87 -1.81
C LYS A 182 5.93 -16.34 -1.84
N PHE A 183 5.27 -15.68 -2.79
CA PHE A 183 5.35 -14.22 -2.90
C PHE A 183 4.72 -13.52 -1.72
N ASP A 184 3.57 -14.01 -1.27
CA ASP A 184 2.91 -13.54 -0.07
C ASP A 184 3.81 -13.74 1.16
N ASP A 185 4.38 -14.92 1.36
CA ASP A 185 5.30 -15.21 2.46
C ASP A 185 6.43 -14.18 2.50
N LEU A 186 7.12 -13.94 1.37
CA LEU A 186 8.21 -12.98 1.29
C LEU A 186 7.75 -11.54 1.59
N ALA A 187 6.62 -11.12 1.01
CA ALA A 187 6.06 -9.78 1.24
C ALA A 187 5.74 -9.54 2.72
N HIS A 188 5.14 -10.52 3.41
CA HIS A 188 4.84 -10.41 4.83
C HIS A 188 6.08 -10.42 5.73
N LYS A 189 7.26 -10.82 5.23
CA LYS A 189 8.53 -10.65 5.98
C LYS A 189 9.15 -9.28 5.79
N MET A 190 8.83 -8.57 4.70
CA MET A 190 9.29 -7.21 4.42
C MET A 190 8.43 -6.19 5.16
N ILE A 191 8.71 -6.01 6.45
CA ILE A 191 8.00 -5.04 7.30
C ILE A 191 8.97 -3.92 7.68
N SER A 192 8.66 -2.69 7.24
CA SER A 192 9.37 -1.49 7.65
C SER A 192 8.95 -1.05 9.05
N LYS A 193 9.92 -0.50 9.79
CA LYS A 193 9.66 0.24 11.03
C LYS A 193 9.63 1.75 10.78
N ARG A 194 10.60 2.25 10.01
CA ARG A 194 10.75 3.67 9.66
C ARG A 194 11.76 3.88 8.52
N VAL A 195 11.68 5.04 7.87
CA VAL A 195 12.71 5.54 6.96
C VAL A 195 13.92 5.96 7.80
N VAL A 196 15.14 5.73 7.30
CA VAL A 196 16.39 6.14 7.97
C VAL A 196 17.39 6.74 7.00
N GLY A 197 18.36 7.48 7.53
CA GLY A 197 19.49 7.98 6.74
C GLY A 197 20.48 6.88 6.35
N LYS A 198 21.21 7.09 5.26
CA LYS A 198 22.18 6.13 4.67
C LYS A 198 23.25 5.60 5.64
N VAL A 199 23.71 6.40 6.61
CA VAL A 199 24.93 6.11 7.38
C VAL A 199 24.84 4.83 8.22
N GLN A 200 23.73 4.60 8.92
CA GLN A 200 23.57 3.42 9.78
C GLN A 200 23.44 2.10 8.97
N PRO A 201 22.59 2.03 7.92
CA PRO A 201 22.51 0.87 7.04
C PRO A 201 23.86 0.49 6.40
N GLU A 202 24.61 1.44 5.84
CA GLU A 202 25.89 1.13 5.18
C GLU A 202 26.92 0.55 6.17
N LYS A 203 27.01 1.13 7.38
CA LYS A 203 27.84 0.57 8.46
C LYS A 203 27.37 -0.82 8.91
N SER A 204 26.05 -1.06 8.95
CA SER A 204 25.49 -2.36 9.32
C SER A 204 25.81 -3.42 8.26
N LYS A 205 25.70 -3.08 6.98
CA LYS A 205 26.09 -3.93 5.85
C LYS A 205 27.56 -4.35 5.93
N GLU A 206 28.47 -3.40 6.16
CA GLU A 206 29.92 -3.67 6.27
C GLU A 206 30.26 -4.64 7.40
N ARG A 207 29.48 -4.63 8.50
CA ARG A 207 29.68 -5.48 9.67
C ARG A 207 28.96 -6.83 9.58
N SER A 208 28.15 -7.04 8.54
CA SER A 208 27.33 -8.24 8.43
C SER A 208 28.00 -9.29 7.56
N ASP A 209 28.10 -10.50 8.09
CA ASP A 209 28.62 -11.66 7.36
C ASP A 209 27.74 -12.05 6.16
N TYR A 210 26.46 -11.66 6.17
CA TYR A 210 25.48 -12.05 5.18
C TYR A 210 24.70 -10.83 4.68
N ASN A 211 24.67 -10.65 3.36
CA ASN A 211 23.83 -9.64 2.73
C ASN A 211 23.20 -10.22 1.45
N PHE A 212 21.90 -10.07 1.33
CA PHE A 212 21.06 -10.61 0.26
C PHE A 212 20.55 -9.46 -0.62
N SER A 213 20.35 -9.76 -1.90
CA SER A 213 19.69 -8.86 -2.85
C SER A 213 18.42 -9.51 -3.37
N ILE A 214 17.26 -8.92 -3.10
CA ILE A 214 15.97 -9.32 -3.63
C ILE A 214 15.67 -8.43 -4.84
N ASN A 215 15.46 -9.01 -6.01
CA ASN A 215 15.02 -8.30 -7.21
C ASN A 215 13.57 -8.69 -7.49
N ILE A 216 12.68 -7.70 -7.50
CA ILE A 216 11.24 -7.83 -7.72
C ILE A 216 10.92 -7.12 -9.03
N LYS A 217 10.34 -7.85 -9.98
CA LYS A 217 9.77 -7.30 -11.22
C LYS A 217 8.26 -7.42 -11.16
N GLY A 218 7.57 -6.29 -11.12
CA GLY A 218 6.12 -6.19 -11.31
C GLY A 218 5.75 -5.96 -12.77
N GLU A 219 4.47 -5.70 -13.02
CA GLU A 219 3.98 -5.37 -14.36
C GLU A 219 4.58 -4.06 -14.89
N ASN A 220 4.57 -3.02 -14.05
CA ASN A 220 4.99 -1.66 -14.43
C ASN A 220 6.12 -1.11 -13.54
N PHE A 221 6.74 -1.95 -12.72
CA PHE A 221 7.81 -1.54 -11.82
C PHE A 221 8.89 -2.61 -11.67
N ALA A 222 10.09 -2.16 -11.30
CA ALA A 222 11.18 -3.03 -10.91
C ALA A 222 11.86 -2.43 -9.68
N VAL A 223 12.02 -3.24 -8.64
CA VAL A 223 12.59 -2.82 -7.36
C VAL A 223 13.65 -3.82 -6.93
N LYS A 224 14.75 -3.30 -6.39
CA LYS A 224 15.81 -4.07 -5.76
C LYS A 224 15.85 -3.72 -4.28
N VAL A 225 15.73 -4.73 -3.43
CA VAL A 225 15.85 -4.62 -1.97
C VAL A 225 17.13 -5.33 -1.55
N ASP A 226 18.14 -4.55 -1.12
CA ASP A 226 19.36 -5.07 -0.54
C ASP A 226 19.23 -5.12 0.99
N THR A 227 19.45 -6.26 1.62
CA THR A 227 19.63 -6.29 3.08
C THR A 227 20.95 -5.61 3.42
N MET A 228 20.93 -4.79 4.45
CA MET A 228 22.06 -3.99 4.92
C MET A 228 22.38 -4.40 6.36
N GLY A 229 22.72 -5.67 6.55
CA GLY A 229 22.68 -6.32 7.86
C GLY A 229 21.30 -6.89 8.22
N LYS A 230 21.06 -7.14 9.51
CA LYS A 230 19.87 -7.88 9.99
C LYS A 230 18.59 -7.06 10.00
N ASP A 231 18.71 -5.75 10.22
CA ASP A 231 17.64 -4.85 10.61
C ASP A 231 17.53 -3.62 9.72
N TYR A 232 18.27 -3.57 8.60
CA TYR A 232 18.16 -2.51 7.60
C TYR A 232 18.03 -3.07 6.20
N VAL A 233 17.36 -2.31 5.34
CA VAL A 233 17.38 -2.53 3.90
C VAL A 233 17.62 -1.24 3.14
N LYS A 234 18.14 -1.39 1.93
CA LYS A 234 18.20 -0.36 0.90
C LYS A 234 17.24 -0.76 -0.22
N VAL A 235 16.26 0.09 -0.49
CA VAL A 235 15.30 -0.09 -1.58
C VAL A 235 15.74 0.80 -2.73
N THR A 236 15.96 0.21 -3.91
CA THR A 236 16.38 0.89 -5.12
C THR A 236 15.38 0.61 -6.23
N SER A 237 14.84 1.65 -6.85
CA SER A 237 14.01 1.52 -8.04
C SER A 237 14.38 2.62 -9.04
N LYS A 238 14.62 2.25 -10.31
CA LYS A 238 15.11 3.20 -11.32
C LYS A 238 16.33 4.00 -10.80
N LYS A 239 16.18 5.30 -10.55
CA LYS A 239 17.20 6.21 -10.02
C LYS A 239 16.93 6.67 -8.58
N THR A 240 15.89 6.14 -7.94
CA THR A 240 15.52 6.47 -6.56
C THR A 240 16.06 5.42 -5.60
N VAL A 241 16.43 5.88 -4.40
CA VAL A 241 17.05 5.04 -3.37
C VAL A 241 16.55 5.53 -2.02
N SER A 242 16.00 4.64 -1.22
CA SER A 242 15.63 4.93 0.16
C SER A 242 16.12 3.83 1.09
N TYR A 243 16.35 4.19 2.34
CA TYR A 243 16.88 3.30 3.36
C TYR A 243 15.87 3.16 4.48
N TYR A 244 15.73 1.94 4.99
CA TYR A 244 14.73 1.61 6.00
C TYR A 244 15.32 0.79 7.12
N GLU A 245 14.88 1.06 8.34
CA GLU A 245 14.96 0.08 9.42
C GLU A 245 13.78 -0.90 9.28
N VAL A 246 14.06 -2.19 9.39
CA VAL A 246 13.08 -3.28 9.22
C VAL A 246 13.11 -4.24 10.40
N HIS A 247 12.11 -5.13 10.44
CA HIS A 247 12.15 -6.28 11.33
C HIS A 247 13.17 -7.33 10.83
N THR A 248 13.82 -8.04 11.77
CA THR A 248 14.82 -9.07 11.42
C THR A 248 14.22 -10.29 10.73
N SER A 249 12.90 -10.42 10.75
CA SER A 249 12.15 -11.51 10.10
C SER A 249 12.50 -11.70 8.63
N LEU A 250 12.78 -10.61 7.90
CA LEU A 250 13.23 -10.70 6.52
C LEU A 250 14.60 -11.39 6.43
N PHE A 251 15.57 -10.89 7.19
CA PHE A 251 16.91 -11.46 7.21
C PHE A 251 16.91 -12.93 7.62
N ASP A 252 16.18 -13.26 8.68
CA ASP A 252 16.09 -14.62 9.21
C ASP A 252 15.43 -15.57 8.22
N TYR A 253 14.39 -15.13 7.51
CA TYR A 253 13.74 -15.90 6.44
C TYR A 253 14.70 -16.18 5.27
N LEU A 254 15.39 -15.14 4.78
CA LEU A 254 16.35 -15.28 3.68
C LEU A 254 17.49 -16.23 4.06
N LYS A 255 18.06 -16.06 5.26
CA LYS A 255 19.18 -16.86 5.73
C LYS A 255 18.77 -18.31 5.98
N ASN A 256 17.70 -18.54 6.74
CA ASN A 256 17.40 -19.86 7.32
C ASN A 256 16.45 -20.70 6.46
N GLU A 257 15.61 -20.07 5.64
CA GLU A 257 14.60 -20.78 4.83
C GLU A 257 14.93 -20.73 3.34
N ILE A 258 15.40 -19.59 2.81
CA ILE A 258 15.75 -19.50 1.39
C ILE A 258 17.11 -20.11 1.11
N PHE A 259 18.15 -19.72 1.85
CA PHE A 259 19.53 -20.20 1.62
C PHE A 259 20.02 -21.27 2.61
N GLU A 260 19.24 -21.55 3.66
CA GLU A 260 19.55 -22.58 4.67
C GLU A 260 20.97 -22.45 5.26
N ILE A 261 21.49 -21.23 5.36
CA ILE A 261 22.86 -20.96 5.79
C ILE A 261 23.01 -21.32 7.27
N GLY A 262 23.87 -22.30 7.54
CA GLY A 262 24.15 -22.78 8.89
C GLY A 262 23.23 -23.91 9.35
N LYS A 263 22.29 -24.37 8.51
CA LYS A 263 21.61 -25.65 8.71
C LYS A 263 22.47 -26.74 8.07
N LYS A 264 22.99 -27.63 8.90
CA LYS A 264 23.61 -28.90 8.50
C LYS A 264 22.58 -30.01 8.59
#